data_AF-A0A660TNS1-F1
#
_entry.id   AF-A0A660TNS1-F1
#
_cell.length_a   1.000
_cell.length_b   1.000
_cell.length_c   1.000
_cell.angle_alpha   90.00
_cell.angle_beta   90.00
_cell.angle_gamma   90.00
#
_symmetry.space_group_name_H-M   'P 1'
#
loop_
_entity.id
_entity.type
_entity.pdbx_description
1 polymer ?
#
loop_
_entity_poly.entity_id
_entity_poly.type
_entity_poly.pdbx_seq_one_letter_code
_entity_poly.pdbx_strand_id
1 'polypeptide(L)'
;DAVTKIIKRLKEKYAFSAQAGIGRNLLIATTASVLAGKNGVYEIVPLSERLFIQQLPLSLIPLFPASIKRLLSMDYNITKVSDLFKLSKDEIRPIAKAHTKTLYNLSRGISRDFLIYEPNKKELKVEIIPEAESNDDSIRKKVSDTLFETSLELYKRQLIPGIIHLSITYHDSYQLKYRIKIRNSFIRNQNGLYNTVEPYLTKALKRRTHIKIISFRLVEFRKTARQLWLFPGFSDNNNLSDAITSIKKRYGKKLIGYGG
;
A
#
# COMPACT_ATOMS: atom_id res chain seq x y z
N ASP A 1 13.31 22.17 -20.95
CA ASP A 1 14.66 21.56 -21.11
C ASP A 1 15.07 20.52 -20.08
N ALA A 2 15.15 20.84 -18.78
CA ALA A 2 15.66 19.89 -17.77
C ALA A 2 14.85 18.58 -17.70
N VAL A 3 13.52 18.67 -17.73
CA VAL A 3 12.60 17.52 -17.68
C VAL A 3 12.77 16.60 -18.89
N THR A 4 12.90 17.17 -20.09
CA THR A 4 13.12 16.41 -21.33
C THR A 4 14.42 15.61 -21.27
N LYS A 5 15.50 16.19 -20.71
CA LYS A 5 16.77 15.49 -20.50
C LYS A 5 16.62 14.31 -19.53
N ILE A 6 15.81 14.45 -18.47
CA ILE A 6 15.54 13.37 -17.51
C ILE A 6 14.81 12.21 -18.19
N ILE A 7 13.72 12.48 -18.92
CA ILE A 7 12.94 11.44 -19.61
C ILE A 7 13.81 10.72 -20.65
N LYS A 8 14.58 11.48 -21.44
CA LYS A 8 15.52 10.92 -22.42
C LYS A 8 16.52 9.97 -21.76
N ARG A 9 17.13 10.39 -20.64
CA ARG A 9 18.07 9.56 -19.88
C ARG A 9 17.43 8.30 -19.30
N LEU A 10 16.19 8.36 -18.83
CA LEU A 10 15.46 7.19 -18.34
C LEU A 10 15.20 6.17 -19.45
N LYS A 11 14.83 6.66 -20.64
CA LYS A 11 14.62 5.82 -21.82
C LYS A 11 15.91 5.19 -22.33
N GLU A 12 16.98 5.98 -22.48
CA GLU A 12 18.26 5.52 -23.03
C GLU A 12 19.00 4.58 -22.08
N LYS A 13 19.03 4.89 -20.78
CA LYS A 13 19.83 4.12 -19.81
C LYS A 13 19.09 2.92 -19.22
N TYR A 14 17.77 3.00 -19.09
CA TYR A 14 16.98 1.99 -18.35
C TYR A 14 15.82 1.41 -19.17
N ALA A 15 15.65 1.81 -20.44
CA ALA A 15 14.51 1.43 -21.29
C ALA A 15 13.14 1.76 -20.66
N PHE A 16 13.10 2.68 -19.69
CA PHE A 16 11.87 3.08 -19.02
C PHE A 16 11.16 4.17 -19.81
N SER A 17 9.87 3.96 -20.04
CA SER A 17 9.01 5.02 -20.54
C SER A 17 8.54 5.87 -19.36
N ALA A 18 8.74 7.18 -19.46
CA ALA A 18 8.34 8.13 -18.45
C ALA A 18 7.54 9.26 -19.10
N GLN A 19 6.76 9.99 -18.32
CA GLN A 19 6.04 11.16 -18.78
C GLN A 19 6.14 12.23 -17.69
N ALA A 20 6.05 13.49 -18.09
CA ALA A 20 6.11 14.59 -17.12
C ALA A 20 5.18 15.73 -17.52
N GLY A 21 4.64 16.37 -16.49
CA GLY A 21 3.88 17.60 -16.61
C GLY A 21 4.54 18.71 -15.81
N ILE A 22 4.55 19.91 -16.36
CA ILE A 22 5.08 21.11 -15.74
C ILE A 22 3.90 22.06 -15.51
N GLY A 23 3.77 22.56 -14.29
CA GLY A 23 2.71 23.48 -13.91
C GLY A 23 2.98 24.08 -12.53
N ARG A 24 2.25 25.15 -12.21
CA ARG A 24 2.46 25.95 -11.00
C ARG A 24 2.17 25.21 -9.69
N ASN A 25 1.27 24.22 -9.72
CA ASN A 25 0.92 23.43 -8.55
C ASN A 25 0.78 21.95 -8.91
N LEU A 26 0.69 21.10 -7.87
CA LEU A 26 0.65 19.65 -8.06
C LEU A 26 -0.51 19.19 -8.94
N LEU A 27 -1.66 19.83 -8.84
CA LEU A 27 -2.83 19.47 -9.64
C LEU A 27 -2.56 19.69 -11.14
N ILE A 28 -2.06 20.88 -11.49
CA ILE A 28 -1.77 21.23 -12.89
C ILE A 28 -0.64 20.36 -13.43
N ALA A 29 0.46 20.21 -12.69
CA ALA A 29 1.57 19.35 -13.10
C ALA A 29 1.15 17.89 -13.28
N THR A 30 0.36 17.31 -12.36
CA THR A 30 -0.10 15.92 -12.50
C THR A 30 -1.05 15.77 -13.69
N THR A 31 -1.96 16.73 -13.89
CA THR A 31 -2.92 16.70 -15.00
C THR A 31 -2.22 16.85 -16.35
N ALA A 32 -1.28 17.79 -16.45
CA ALA A 32 -0.42 17.96 -17.62
C ALA A 32 0.37 16.67 -17.91
N SER A 33 0.87 16.00 -16.88
CA SER A 33 1.59 14.73 -17.05
C SER A 33 0.73 13.62 -17.61
N VAL A 34 -0.56 13.55 -17.24
CA VAL A 34 -1.52 12.58 -17.79
C VAL A 34 -1.79 12.88 -19.26
N LEU A 35 -1.91 14.15 -19.65
CA LEU A 35 -2.12 14.57 -21.03
C LEU A 35 -0.88 14.42 -21.92
N ALA A 36 0.31 14.55 -21.35
CA ALA A 36 1.58 14.42 -22.07
C ALA A 36 1.73 13.05 -22.76
N GLY A 37 1.15 12.00 -22.16
CA GLY A 37 1.23 10.65 -22.68
C GLY A 37 2.64 10.06 -22.62
N LYS A 38 2.81 8.86 -23.18
CA LYS A 38 4.04 8.06 -23.07
C LYS A 38 5.25 8.80 -23.68
N ASN A 39 6.29 9.03 -22.88
CA ASN A 39 7.51 9.77 -23.27
C ASN A 39 7.28 11.26 -23.59
N GLY A 40 6.12 11.80 -23.23
CA GLY A 40 5.79 13.20 -23.43
C GLY A 40 6.18 14.10 -22.28
N VAL A 41 6.37 15.38 -22.61
CA VAL A 41 6.43 16.49 -21.66
C VAL A 41 5.35 17.47 -22.05
N TYR A 42 4.53 17.89 -21.08
CA TYR A 42 3.52 18.92 -21.30
C TYR A 42 3.65 20.02 -20.26
N GLU A 43 3.85 21.25 -20.71
CA GLU A 43 3.99 22.43 -19.85
C GLU A 43 2.76 23.31 -19.97
N ILE A 44 2.19 23.64 -18.82
CA ILE A 44 1.10 24.63 -18.73
C ILE A 44 1.73 25.95 -18.36
N VAL A 45 1.57 26.93 -19.25
CA VAL A 45 2.07 28.29 -19.05
C VAL A 45 1.39 28.90 -17.83
N PRO A 46 2.14 29.58 -16.94
CA PRO A 46 1.54 30.31 -15.83
C PRO A 46 0.44 31.27 -16.30
N LEU A 47 -0.60 31.45 -15.49
CA LEU A 47 -1.81 32.25 -15.74
C LEU A 47 -2.81 31.60 -16.71
N SER A 48 -2.46 30.53 -17.44
CA SER A 48 -3.39 29.78 -18.30
C SER A 48 -4.07 28.60 -17.60
N GLU A 49 -3.69 28.29 -16.35
CA GLU A 49 -4.05 27.05 -15.67
C GLU A 49 -5.55 26.92 -15.43
N ARG A 50 -6.23 28.04 -15.15
CA ARG A 50 -7.67 28.04 -14.90
C ARG A 50 -8.45 27.71 -16.18
N LEU A 51 -8.08 28.33 -17.30
CA LEU A 51 -8.72 28.06 -18.59
C LEU A 51 -8.47 26.61 -19.01
N PHE A 52 -7.23 26.16 -18.86
CA PHE A 52 -6.82 24.78 -19.10
C PHE A 52 -7.68 23.79 -18.30
N ILE A 53 -7.77 23.96 -16.97
CA ILE A 53 -8.44 22.96 -16.14
C ILE A 53 -9.95 22.93 -16.37
N GLN A 54 -10.59 24.08 -16.61
CA GLN A 54 -12.04 24.16 -16.80
C GLN A 54 -12.53 23.43 -18.05
N GLN A 55 -11.69 23.32 -19.08
CA GLN A 55 -12.03 22.62 -20.32
C GLN A 55 -11.93 21.09 -20.20
N LEU A 56 -11.26 20.60 -19.15
CA LEU A 56 -10.99 19.17 -19.02
C LEU A 56 -12.23 18.40 -18.53
N PRO A 57 -12.43 17.17 -19.03
CA PRO A 57 -13.37 16.24 -18.44
C PRO A 57 -12.88 15.81 -17.05
N LEU A 58 -13.82 15.60 -16.14
CA LEU A 58 -13.53 15.18 -14.76
C LEU A 58 -12.83 13.82 -14.68
N SER A 59 -13.02 12.98 -15.69
CA SER A 59 -12.36 11.69 -15.82
C SER A 59 -10.84 11.80 -15.82
N LEU A 60 -10.28 12.85 -16.43
CA LEU A 60 -8.83 13.05 -16.59
C LEU A 60 -8.13 13.64 -15.36
N ILE A 61 -8.89 14.06 -14.34
CA ILE A 61 -8.32 14.67 -13.13
C ILE A 61 -7.78 13.59 -12.18
N PRO A 62 -6.47 13.47 -11.95
CA PRO A 62 -5.88 12.29 -11.26
C PRO A 62 -6.12 12.27 -9.74
N LEU A 63 -6.52 13.38 -9.12
CA LEU A 63 -6.55 13.55 -7.66
C LEU A 63 -7.77 12.94 -6.93
N PHE A 64 -8.71 12.31 -7.65
CA PHE A 64 -9.94 11.80 -7.05
C PHE A 64 -10.16 10.30 -7.27
N PRO A 65 -10.75 9.59 -6.28
CA PRO A 65 -11.21 8.23 -6.46
C PRO A 65 -12.18 8.11 -7.64
N ALA A 66 -12.09 7.01 -8.37
CA ALA A 66 -12.99 6.71 -9.48
C ALA A 66 -14.47 6.70 -9.05
N SER A 67 -14.77 6.33 -7.80
CA SER A 67 -16.12 6.35 -7.23
C SER A 67 -16.75 7.75 -7.20
N ILE A 68 -15.98 8.77 -6.80
CA ILE A 68 -16.44 10.17 -6.76
C ILE A 68 -16.64 10.71 -8.18
N LYS A 69 -15.71 10.40 -9.10
CA LYS A 69 -15.86 10.79 -10.50
C LYS A 69 -17.12 10.19 -11.11
N ARG A 70 -17.37 8.91 -10.84
CA ARG A 70 -18.55 8.19 -11.33
C ARG A 70 -19.84 8.77 -10.75
N LEU A 71 -19.87 9.04 -9.44
CA LEU A 71 -20.99 9.71 -8.78
C LEU A 71 -21.33 11.04 -9.45
N LEU A 72 -20.32 11.90 -9.63
CA LEU A 72 -20.50 13.21 -10.26
C LEU A 72 -21.01 13.10 -11.70
N SER A 73 -20.46 12.18 -12.49
CA SER A 73 -20.83 12.03 -13.90
C SER A 73 -22.19 11.34 -14.10
N MET A 74 -22.48 10.28 -13.36
CA MET A 74 -23.68 9.45 -13.57
C MET A 74 -24.91 10.01 -12.87
N ASP A 75 -24.76 10.46 -11.62
CA ASP A 75 -25.91 10.81 -10.79
C ASP A 75 -26.24 12.31 -10.87
N TYR A 76 -25.23 13.15 -11.19
CA TYR A 76 -25.37 14.61 -11.23
C TYR A 76 -25.07 15.22 -12.62
N ASN A 77 -24.74 14.40 -13.61
CA ASN A 77 -24.38 14.82 -14.97
C ASN A 77 -23.26 15.89 -15.03
N ILE A 78 -22.35 15.87 -14.05
CA ILE A 78 -21.19 16.75 -13.98
C ILE A 78 -20.05 16.04 -14.68
N THR A 79 -19.77 16.44 -15.93
CA THR A 79 -18.79 15.74 -16.79
C THR A 79 -17.51 16.53 -17.00
N LYS A 80 -17.57 17.87 -16.91
CA LYS A 80 -16.42 18.77 -17.05
C LYS A 80 -16.11 19.52 -15.76
N VAL A 81 -14.89 20.00 -15.63
CA VAL A 81 -14.48 20.83 -14.49
C VAL A 81 -15.21 22.18 -14.49
N SER A 82 -15.56 22.72 -15.66
CA SER A 82 -16.40 23.92 -15.80
C SER A 82 -17.78 23.76 -15.15
N ASP A 83 -18.35 22.56 -15.11
CA ASP A 83 -19.63 22.29 -14.46
C ASP A 83 -19.50 22.39 -12.93
N LEU A 84 -18.41 21.85 -12.36
CA LEU A 84 -18.09 22.04 -10.94
C LEU A 84 -17.77 23.50 -10.58
N PHE A 85 -17.27 24.29 -11.52
CA PHE A 85 -16.95 25.69 -11.26
C PHE A 85 -18.21 26.53 -10.99
N LYS A 86 -19.33 26.17 -11.63
CA LYS A 86 -20.63 26.83 -11.46
C LYS A 86 -21.26 26.60 -10.09
N LEU A 87 -20.87 25.52 -9.41
CA LEU A 87 -21.41 25.15 -8.11
C LEU A 87 -20.71 25.90 -6.96
N SER A 88 -21.53 26.31 -6.00
CA SER A 88 -21.08 26.79 -4.69
C SER A 88 -20.52 25.64 -3.85
N LYS A 89 -19.77 25.99 -2.81
CA LYS A 89 -19.22 25.00 -1.89
C LYS A 89 -20.31 24.23 -1.14
N ASP A 90 -21.43 24.88 -0.83
CA ASP A 90 -22.56 24.28 -0.13
C ASP A 90 -23.34 23.29 -1.00
N GLU A 91 -23.44 23.54 -2.31
CA GLU A 91 -24.02 22.60 -3.28
C GLU A 91 -23.14 21.37 -3.50
N ILE A 92 -21.80 21.52 -3.44
CA ILE A 92 -20.86 20.39 -3.57
C ILE A 92 -20.81 19.56 -2.27
N ARG A 93 -21.16 20.14 -1.12
CA ARG A 93 -21.07 19.48 0.20
C ARG A 93 -21.85 18.16 0.30
N PRO A 94 -23.15 18.08 -0.04
CA PRO A 94 -23.91 16.85 0.06
C PRO A 94 -23.39 15.75 -0.87
N ILE A 95 -22.84 16.12 -2.03
CA ILE A 95 -22.36 15.19 -3.07
C ILE A 95 -21.02 14.56 -2.66
N ALA A 96 -20.06 15.41 -2.28
CA ALA A 96 -18.66 14.99 -2.15
C ALA A 96 -18.19 14.79 -0.70
N LYS A 97 -18.96 15.22 0.29
CA LYS A 97 -18.68 15.06 1.73
C LYS A 97 -17.24 15.46 2.09
N ALA A 98 -16.38 14.49 2.40
CA ALA A 98 -14.98 14.72 2.77
C ALA A 98 -14.15 15.37 1.65
N HIS A 99 -14.56 15.23 0.38
CA HIS A 99 -13.83 15.74 -0.78
C HIS A 99 -14.29 17.13 -1.24
N THR A 100 -15.29 17.75 -0.59
CA THR A 100 -15.89 19.03 -1.01
C THR A 100 -14.89 20.15 -1.12
N LYS A 101 -14.03 20.34 -0.11
CA LYS A 101 -12.99 21.39 -0.14
C LYS A 101 -12.04 21.19 -1.32
N THR A 102 -11.63 19.95 -1.56
CA THR A 102 -10.70 19.60 -2.63
C THR A 102 -11.32 19.82 -4.00
N LEU A 103 -12.57 19.40 -4.23
CA LEU A 103 -13.29 19.62 -5.49
C LEU A 103 -13.54 21.09 -5.78
N TYR A 104 -13.97 21.85 -4.77
CA TYR A 104 -14.22 23.28 -4.90
C TYR A 104 -12.96 24.07 -5.26
N ASN A 105 -11.84 23.76 -4.60
CA ASN A 105 -10.55 24.37 -4.89
C ASN A 105 -10.04 23.97 -6.28
N LEU A 106 -10.20 22.69 -6.64
CA LEU A 106 -9.78 22.17 -7.93
C LEU A 106 -10.46 22.84 -9.11
N SER A 107 -11.78 23.05 -9.06
CA SER A 107 -12.49 23.71 -10.16
C SER A 107 -12.04 25.15 -10.39
N ARG A 108 -11.31 25.71 -9.42
CA ARG A 108 -10.69 27.04 -9.45
C ARG A 108 -9.19 27.00 -9.73
N GLY A 109 -8.63 25.82 -10.03
CA GLY A 109 -7.20 25.63 -10.27
C GLY A 109 -6.33 25.72 -9.01
N ILE A 110 -6.93 25.74 -7.82
CA ILE A 110 -6.24 25.89 -6.54
C ILE A 110 -5.84 24.51 -6.02
N SER A 111 -4.55 24.31 -5.80
CA SER A 111 -3.99 23.12 -5.15
C SER A 111 -2.85 23.53 -4.23
N ARG A 112 -2.24 22.57 -3.53
CA ARG A 112 -1.03 22.84 -2.76
C ARG A 112 0.11 23.20 -3.71
N ASP A 113 0.81 24.28 -3.39
CA ASP A 113 1.97 24.76 -4.14
C ASP A 113 3.28 24.08 -3.70
N PHE A 114 3.23 23.28 -2.63
CA PHE A 114 4.38 22.55 -2.10
C PHE A 114 4.11 21.04 -2.05
N LEU A 115 5.16 20.28 -2.32
CA LEU A 115 5.18 18.83 -2.10
C LEU A 115 5.39 18.58 -0.62
N ILE A 116 4.48 17.84 0.00
CA ILE A 116 4.74 17.27 1.31
C ILE A 116 5.57 16.02 1.07
N TYR A 117 6.86 16.09 1.40
CA TYR A 117 7.66 14.88 1.54
C TYR A 117 7.11 14.14 2.77
N GLU A 118 6.20 13.20 2.54
CA GLU A 118 5.97 12.17 3.54
C GLU A 118 7.16 11.22 3.44
N PRO A 119 8.10 11.21 4.41
CA PRO A 119 9.13 10.19 4.42
C PRO A 119 8.38 8.87 4.41
N ASN A 120 8.51 8.11 3.31
CA ASN A 120 7.81 6.84 3.08
C ASN A 120 7.57 6.19 4.43
N LYS A 121 6.31 6.16 4.89
CA LYS A 121 5.98 5.39 6.08
C LYS A 121 6.49 4.01 5.77
N LYS A 122 7.61 3.62 6.40
CA LYS A 122 8.24 2.34 6.10
C LYS A 122 7.17 1.33 6.43
N GLU A 123 6.62 0.75 5.39
CA GLU A 123 5.56 -0.23 5.47
C GLU A 123 5.98 -1.42 4.64
N LEU A 124 5.74 -2.59 5.19
CA LEU A 124 5.91 -3.83 4.46
C LEU A 124 4.52 -4.43 4.28
N LYS A 125 4.07 -4.47 3.04
CA LYS A 125 2.82 -5.11 2.65
C LYS A 125 3.10 -6.52 2.15
N VAL A 126 2.39 -7.48 2.70
CA VAL A 126 2.46 -8.89 2.35
C VAL A 126 1.05 -9.35 2.00
N GLU A 127 0.87 -9.93 0.83
CA GLU A 127 -0.43 -10.42 0.36
C GLU A 127 -0.36 -11.90 0.05
N ILE A 128 -1.43 -12.60 0.42
CA ILE A 128 -1.62 -14.02 0.16
C ILE A 128 -2.96 -14.14 -0.55
N ILE A 129 -2.92 -14.77 -1.72
CA ILE A 129 -4.10 -15.08 -2.53
C ILE A 129 -4.27 -16.59 -2.43
N PRO A 130 -5.24 -17.08 -1.63
CA PRO A 130 -5.55 -18.50 -1.57
C PRO A 130 -5.99 -19.03 -2.94
N GLU A 131 -5.68 -20.29 -3.20
CA GLU A 131 -6.23 -21.00 -4.36
C GLU A 131 -7.73 -21.26 -4.13
N ALA A 132 -8.53 -21.36 -5.19
CA ALA A 132 -9.99 -21.51 -5.09
C ALA A 132 -10.41 -22.75 -4.27
N GLU A 133 -9.61 -23.81 -4.32
CA GLU A 133 -9.84 -25.09 -3.63
C GLU A 133 -9.14 -25.18 -2.26
N SER A 134 -8.55 -24.07 -1.77
CA SER A 134 -7.85 -24.06 -0.49
C SER A 134 -8.80 -24.33 0.68
N ASN A 135 -8.45 -25.30 1.50
CA ASN A 135 -9.10 -25.53 2.80
C ASN A 135 -8.45 -24.67 3.90
N ASP A 136 -9.06 -24.62 5.08
CA ASP A 136 -8.58 -23.78 6.19
C ASP A 136 -7.14 -24.10 6.59
N ASP A 137 -6.74 -25.38 6.56
CA ASP A 137 -5.40 -25.81 6.94
C ASP A 137 -4.34 -25.39 5.90
N SER A 138 -4.66 -25.47 4.61
CA SER A 138 -3.75 -25.01 3.55
C SER A 138 -3.56 -23.48 3.63
N ILE A 139 -4.62 -22.74 3.95
CA ILE A 139 -4.55 -21.29 4.19
C ILE A 139 -3.68 -20.98 5.41
N ARG A 140 -3.88 -21.67 6.54
CA ARG A 140 -3.07 -21.48 7.75
C ARG A 140 -1.60 -21.75 7.51
N LYS A 141 -1.30 -22.85 6.82
CA LYS A 141 0.07 -23.22 6.45
C LYS A 141 0.70 -22.14 5.56
N LYS A 142 0.00 -21.69 4.52
CA LYS A 142 0.49 -20.63 3.64
C LYS A 142 0.77 -19.33 4.40
N VAL A 143 -0.14 -18.93 5.30
CA VAL A 143 0.04 -17.75 6.16
C VAL A 143 1.26 -17.91 7.08
N SER A 144 1.41 -19.07 7.71
CA SER A 144 2.55 -19.38 8.57
C SER A 144 3.87 -19.29 7.81
N ASP A 145 3.98 -19.95 6.66
CA ASP A 145 5.19 -19.97 5.84
C ASP A 145 5.55 -18.55 5.38
N THR A 146 4.59 -17.78 4.88
CA THR A 146 4.81 -16.41 4.41
C THR A 146 5.20 -15.46 5.55
N LEU A 147 4.58 -15.57 6.73
CA LEU A 147 4.95 -14.74 7.87
C LEU A 147 6.29 -15.14 8.49
N PHE A 148 6.67 -16.41 8.39
CA PHE A 148 8.00 -16.87 8.77
C PHE A 148 9.07 -16.26 7.86
N GLU A 149 8.91 -16.34 6.54
CA GLU A 149 9.83 -15.68 5.58
C GLU A 149 9.92 -14.17 5.81
N THR A 150 8.78 -13.54 6.08
CA THR A 150 8.71 -12.11 6.43
C THR A 150 9.49 -11.81 7.71
N SER A 151 9.38 -12.67 8.73
CA SER A 151 10.11 -12.52 10.00
C SER A 151 11.63 -12.62 9.79
N LEU A 152 12.08 -13.55 8.95
CA LEU A 152 13.50 -13.69 8.60
C LEU A 152 14.04 -12.45 7.89
N GLU A 153 13.26 -11.88 6.96
CA GLU A 153 13.67 -10.68 6.24
C GLU A 153 13.75 -9.45 7.16
N LEU A 154 12.79 -9.31 8.08
CA LEU A 154 12.81 -8.26 9.10
C LEU A 154 14.01 -8.42 10.05
N TYR A 155 14.34 -9.65 10.42
CA TYR A 155 15.51 -9.95 11.25
C TYR A 155 16.82 -9.52 10.58
N LYS A 156 17.03 -9.90 9.31
CA LYS A 156 18.22 -9.46 8.53
C LYS A 156 18.34 -7.94 8.47
N ARG A 157 17.22 -7.24 8.35
CA ARG A 157 17.14 -5.77 8.31
C ARG A 157 17.22 -5.12 9.68
N GLN A 158 17.26 -5.89 10.77
CA GLN A 158 17.23 -5.40 12.14
C GLN A 158 15.99 -4.54 12.45
N LEU A 159 14.85 -4.88 11.84
CA LEU A 159 13.59 -4.16 11.95
C LEU A 159 12.58 -4.93 12.78
N ILE A 160 11.87 -4.20 13.64
CA ILE A 160 10.80 -4.70 14.49
C ILE A 160 9.53 -3.91 14.16
N PRO A 161 8.48 -4.54 13.58
CA PRO A 161 7.21 -3.85 13.37
C PRO A 161 6.51 -3.59 14.71
N GLY A 162 5.86 -2.43 14.84
CA GLY A 162 5.04 -2.10 16.01
C GLY A 162 3.59 -2.54 15.84
N ILE A 163 3.08 -2.56 14.61
CA ILE A 163 1.68 -2.83 14.29
C ILE A 163 1.55 -3.70 13.04
N ILE A 164 0.59 -4.62 13.07
CA ILE A 164 0.08 -5.36 11.91
C ILE A 164 -1.35 -4.89 11.63
N HIS A 165 -1.59 -4.38 10.42
CA HIS A 165 -2.92 -4.26 9.87
C HIS A 165 -3.23 -5.51 9.06
N LEU A 166 -4.14 -6.35 9.56
CA LEU A 166 -4.64 -7.54 8.85
C LEU A 166 -5.93 -7.16 8.14
N SER A 167 -6.01 -7.39 6.83
CA SER A 167 -7.23 -7.25 6.03
C SER A 167 -7.52 -8.55 5.30
N ILE A 168 -8.72 -9.09 5.46
CA ILE A 168 -9.17 -10.31 4.80
C ILE A 168 -10.36 -9.94 3.93
N THR A 169 -10.22 -10.12 2.62
CA THR A 169 -11.26 -9.86 1.63
C THR A 169 -11.83 -11.19 1.17
N TYR A 170 -13.14 -11.33 1.24
CA TYR A 170 -13.88 -12.51 0.78
C TYR A 170 -14.34 -12.34 -0.67
N HIS A 171 -14.80 -13.44 -1.29
CA HIS A 171 -15.32 -13.41 -2.67
C HIS A 171 -16.58 -12.55 -2.83
N ASP A 172 -17.40 -12.40 -1.78
CA ASP A 172 -18.55 -11.48 -1.73
C ASP A 172 -18.14 -10.00 -1.53
N SER A 173 -16.85 -9.69 -1.63
CA SER A 173 -16.26 -8.36 -1.39
C SER A 173 -16.37 -7.82 0.04
N TYR A 174 -16.88 -8.62 0.98
CA TYR A 174 -16.83 -8.27 2.40
C TYR A 174 -15.37 -8.22 2.87
N GLN A 175 -15.06 -7.28 3.78
CA GLN A 175 -13.71 -7.11 4.33
C GLN A 175 -13.71 -7.14 5.86
N LEU A 176 -12.95 -8.07 6.44
CA LEU A 176 -12.57 -8.01 7.85
C LEU A 176 -11.24 -7.29 8.01
N LYS A 177 -11.16 -6.35 8.96
CA LYS A 177 -9.95 -5.56 9.23
C LYS A 177 -9.62 -5.59 10.70
N TYR A 178 -8.36 -5.87 11.02
CA TYR A 178 -7.83 -5.86 12.37
C TYR A 178 -6.59 -4.98 12.46
N ARG A 179 -6.43 -4.27 13.58
CA ARG A 179 -5.21 -3.56 13.94
C ARG A 179 -4.60 -4.22 15.17
N ILE A 180 -3.46 -4.85 15.00
CA ILE A 180 -2.84 -5.72 16.02
C ILE A 180 -1.52 -5.09 16.44
N LYS A 181 -1.36 -4.79 17.74
CA LYS A 181 -0.10 -4.29 18.30
C LYS A 181 0.84 -5.45 18.58
N ILE A 182 2.09 -5.34 18.15
CA ILE A 182 3.13 -6.32 18.44
C ILE A 182 3.82 -5.95 19.76
N ARG A 183 3.95 -6.92 20.67
CA ARG A 183 4.69 -6.74 21.93
C ARG A 183 6.17 -7.10 21.72
N ASN A 184 7.09 -6.33 22.30
CA ASN A 184 8.54 -6.44 22.10
C ASN A 184 9.14 -7.84 22.38
N SER A 185 8.51 -8.63 23.26
CA SER A 185 8.97 -9.98 23.61
C SER A 185 8.79 -11.01 22.49
N PHE A 186 7.97 -10.72 21.47
CA PHE A 186 7.56 -11.71 20.47
C PHE A 186 8.58 -11.98 19.35
N ILE A 187 9.51 -11.06 19.09
CA ILE A 187 10.42 -11.17 17.93
C ILE A 187 11.63 -12.07 18.19
N ARG A 188 11.82 -12.50 19.45
CA ARG A 188 12.81 -13.53 19.79
C ARG A 188 12.39 -14.94 19.36
N ASN A 189 11.10 -15.15 19.08
CA ASN A 189 10.57 -16.42 18.59
C ASN A 189 10.36 -16.33 17.06
N GLN A 190 10.89 -17.28 16.30
CA GLN A 190 10.83 -17.29 14.84
C GLN A 190 9.38 -17.30 14.28
N ASN A 191 8.41 -17.75 15.08
CA ASN A 191 6.98 -17.77 14.73
C ASN A 191 6.18 -16.60 15.31
N GLY A 192 6.85 -15.56 15.84
CA GLY A 192 6.20 -14.47 16.57
C GLY A 192 5.10 -13.74 15.79
N LEU A 193 5.28 -13.53 14.48
CA LEU A 193 4.26 -12.89 13.65
C LEU A 193 3.02 -13.77 13.47
N TYR A 194 3.20 -15.07 13.18
CA TYR A 194 2.09 -16.00 12.98
C TYR A 194 1.24 -16.13 14.26
N ASN A 195 1.89 -16.37 15.41
CA ASN A 195 1.19 -16.51 16.69
C ASN A 195 0.39 -15.25 17.07
N THR A 196 0.86 -14.08 16.63
CA THR A 196 0.16 -12.81 16.87
C THR A 196 -1.12 -12.68 16.03
N VAL A 197 -1.13 -13.22 14.81
CA VAL A 197 -2.27 -13.11 13.88
C VAL A 197 -3.22 -14.31 13.93
N GLU A 198 -2.76 -15.47 14.40
CA GLU A 198 -3.51 -16.72 14.40
C GLU A 198 -4.90 -16.64 15.05
N PRO A 199 -5.09 -15.94 16.21
CA PRO A 199 -6.42 -15.80 16.79
C PRO A 199 -7.40 -15.03 15.86
N TYR A 200 -6.89 -14.08 15.09
CA TYR A 200 -7.68 -13.28 14.15
C TYR A 200 -7.95 -14.03 12.86
N LEU A 201 -6.96 -14.79 12.37
CA LEU A 201 -7.11 -15.69 11.24
C LEU A 201 -8.16 -16.76 11.54
N THR A 202 -8.11 -17.36 12.72
CA THR A 202 -9.09 -18.37 13.16
C THR A 202 -10.50 -17.82 13.20
N LYS A 203 -10.70 -16.57 13.64
CA LYS A 203 -12.02 -15.92 13.60
C LYS A 203 -12.50 -15.68 12.17
N ALA A 204 -11.60 -15.32 11.26
CA ALA A 204 -11.94 -15.04 9.87
C ALA A 204 -12.28 -16.32 9.07
N LEU A 205 -11.63 -17.43 9.37
CA LEU A 205 -11.89 -18.73 8.73
C LEU A 205 -13.24 -19.35 9.13
N LYS A 206 -13.88 -18.89 10.22
CA LYS A 206 -15.23 -19.38 10.61
C LYS A 206 -16.34 -19.06 9.60
N ARG A 207 -16.11 -18.11 8.68
CA ARG A 207 -17.10 -17.74 7.67
C ARG A 207 -17.10 -18.77 6.55
N ARG A 208 -18.28 -19.25 6.13
CA ARG A 208 -18.47 -20.21 5.01
C ARG A 208 -18.18 -19.64 3.61
N THR A 209 -17.61 -18.44 3.50
CA THR A 209 -17.28 -17.79 2.24
C THR A 209 -15.79 -17.92 2.00
N HIS A 210 -15.38 -18.30 0.79
CA HIS A 210 -13.97 -18.38 0.42
C HIS A 210 -13.27 -17.02 0.57
N ILE A 211 -12.04 -17.06 1.06
CA ILE A 211 -11.17 -15.89 1.17
C ILE A 211 -10.54 -15.63 -0.19
N LYS A 212 -10.71 -14.41 -0.70
CA LYS A 212 -10.11 -13.94 -1.95
C LYS A 212 -8.67 -13.47 -1.73
N ILE A 213 -8.43 -12.66 -0.68
CA ILE A 213 -7.12 -12.07 -0.38
C ILE A 213 -6.94 -11.90 1.13
N ILE A 214 -5.77 -12.27 1.64
CA ILE A 214 -5.29 -11.94 2.98
C ILE A 214 -4.14 -10.95 2.82
N SER A 215 -4.23 -9.79 3.46
CA SER A 215 -3.21 -8.74 3.41
C SER A 215 -2.73 -8.39 4.81
N PHE A 216 -1.42 -8.41 5.00
CA PHE A 216 -0.73 -7.92 6.18
C PHE A 216 0.03 -6.64 5.81
N ARG A 217 -0.22 -5.56 6.53
CA ARG A 217 0.56 -4.32 6.43
C ARG A 217 1.24 -4.04 7.75
N LEU A 218 2.55 -4.20 7.75
CA LEU A 218 3.45 -4.02 8.89
C LEU A 218 3.94 -2.57 8.91
N VAL A 219 3.76 -1.87 10.03
CA VAL A 219 4.09 -0.44 10.17
C VAL A 219 4.73 -0.13 11.54
N GLU A 220 5.14 1.12 11.72
CA GLU A 220 5.79 1.62 12.94
C GLU A 220 7.07 0.85 13.28
N PHE A 221 7.93 0.63 12.28
CA PHE A 221 9.17 -0.09 12.48
C PHE A 221 10.12 0.62 13.45
N ARG A 222 10.68 -0.16 14.36
CA ARG A 222 11.74 0.22 15.29
C ARG A 222 12.99 -0.55 14.93
N LYS A 223 14.17 0.06 15.11
CA LYS A 223 15.43 -0.68 15.04
C LYS A 223 15.55 -1.55 16.29
N THR A 224 16.01 -2.78 16.15
CA THR A 224 16.34 -3.59 17.32
C THR A 224 17.57 -2.99 18.01
N ALA A 225 17.47 -2.68 19.30
CA ALA A 225 18.66 -2.41 20.10
C ALA A 225 19.31 -3.76 20.39
N ARG A 226 20.53 -4.00 19.88
CA ARG A 226 21.34 -5.12 20.35
C ARG A 226 21.59 -4.91 21.83
N GLN A 227 20.89 -5.64 22.69
CA GLN A 227 21.39 -5.86 24.04
C GLN A 227 22.58 -6.82 23.89
N LEU A 228 23.79 -6.27 23.95
CA LEU A 228 25.00 -7.06 24.17
C LEU A 228 24.81 -7.76 25.52
N TRP A 229 24.74 -9.09 25.49
CA TRP A 229 24.66 -9.87 26.72
C TRP A 229 26.01 -9.81 27.41
N LEU A 230 26.08 -9.07 28.51
CA LEU A 230 27.28 -8.91 29.35
C LEU A 230 27.57 -10.12 30.24
N PHE A 231 26.76 -11.19 30.18
CA PHE A 231 26.93 -12.39 30.98
C PHE A 231 26.80 -13.66 30.11
N PRO A 232 27.87 -14.45 29.95
CA PRO A 232 27.80 -15.77 29.32
C PRO A 232 27.21 -16.76 30.34
N GLY A 233 26.01 -17.27 30.10
CA GLY A 233 25.39 -18.24 31.02
C GLY A 233 23.92 -18.58 30.77
N PHE A 234 23.18 -17.75 30.02
CA PHE A 234 21.82 -18.06 29.57
C PHE A 234 21.81 -18.45 28.09
N SER A 235 22.53 -19.52 27.76
CA SER A 235 22.62 -20.10 26.43
C SER A 235 21.96 -21.47 26.48
N ASP A 236 20.74 -21.63 25.96
CA ASP A 236 20.35 -22.92 25.34
C ASP A 236 19.06 -22.92 24.47
N ASN A 237 18.67 -21.79 23.87
CA ASN A 237 17.57 -21.79 22.87
C ASN A 237 17.90 -21.17 21.50
N ASN A 238 18.99 -20.41 21.38
CA ASN A 238 19.42 -19.84 20.09
C ASN A 238 20.11 -20.89 19.21
N ASN A 239 20.92 -21.77 19.80
CA ASN A 239 21.61 -22.83 19.05
C ASN A 239 20.62 -23.82 18.40
N LEU A 240 19.51 -24.13 19.08
CA LEU A 240 18.43 -24.95 18.52
C LEU A 240 17.73 -24.26 17.35
N SER A 241 17.45 -22.97 17.47
CA SER A 241 16.77 -22.19 16.42
C SER A 241 17.65 -22.05 15.17
N ASP A 242 18.96 -21.81 15.35
CA ASP A 242 19.93 -21.73 14.26
C ASP A 242 20.23 -23.10 13.65
N ALA A 243 20.24 -24.17 14.45
CA ALA A 243 20.35 -25.55 13.97
C ALA A 243 19.11 -25.95 13.15
N ILE A 244 17.89 -25.68 13.64
CA ILE A 244 16.63 -25.97 12.92
C ILE A 244 16.55 -25.16 11.62
N THR A 245 16.98 -23.89 11.64
CA THR A 245 17.05 -23.05 10.44
C THR A 245 18.07 -23.60 9.45
N SER A 246 19.23 -24.06 9.93
CA SER A 246 20.26 -24.66 9.10
C SER A 246 19.82 -26.00 8.50
N ILE A 247 19.10 -26.83 9.26
CA ILE A 247 18.54 -28.11 8.80
C ILE A 247 17.45 -27.87 7.76
N LYS A 248 16.49 -26.96 8.01
CA LYS A 248 15.43 -26.63 7.03
C LYS A 248 15.98 -25.98 5.76
N LYS A 249 17.06 -25.19 5.87
CA LYS A 249 17.74 -24.58 4.73
C LYS A 249 18.56 -25.60 3.92
N ARG A 250 19.10 -26.64 4.56
CA ARG A 250 19.86 -27.72 3.89
C ARG A 250 18.97 -28.81 3.29
N TYR A 251 17.82 -29.12 3.90
CA TYR A 251 16.97 -30.27 3.55
C TYR A 251 15.55 -29.90 3.08
N GLY A 252 15.40 -28.79 2.34
CA GLY A 252 14.09 -28.38 1.82
C GLY A 252 13.30 -29.53 1.15
N LYS A 253 12.06 -29.74 1.60
CA LYS A 253 11.01 -30.60 1.02
C LYS A 253 11.33 -32.10 0.82
N LYS A 254 11.62 -32.86 1.87
CA LYS A 254 11.16 -34.25 2.06
C LYS A 254 11.64 -34.75 3.42
N LEU A 255 10.80 -35.56 4.09
CA LEU A 255 11.06 -36.23 5.37
C LEU A 255 10.87 -35.37 6.62
N ILE A 256 9.62 -35.26 7.11
CA ILE A 256 9.25 -35.71 8.48
C ILE A 256 7.78 -36.16 8.39
N GLY A 257 7.57 -37.48 8.30
CA GLY A 257 6.31 -38.10 8.68
C GLY A 257 6.30 -38.22 10.19
N TYR A 258 5.21 -37.82 10.84
CA TYR A 258 4.98 -38.17 12.23
C TYR A 258 4.66 -39.67 12.28
N GLY A 259 5.61 -40.46 12.77
CA GLY A 259 5.30 -41.76 13.39
C GLY A 259 4.67 -41.51 14.76
N GLY A 260 3.75 -42.40 15.15
CA GLY A 260 2.93 -42.29 16.37
C GLY A 260 3.69 -42.20 17.69
#